data_AF-A0A1B6BCP8-F1
#
_entry.id   AF-A0A1B6BCP8-F1
#
_cell.length_a   1.000
_cell.length_b   1.000
_cell.length_c   1.000
_cell.angle_alpha   90.00
_cell.angle_beta   90.00
_cell.angle_gamma   90.00
#
_symmetry.space_group_name_H-M   'P 1'
#
loop_
_entity.id
_entity.type
_entity.pdbx_description
1 polymer ?
#
loop_
_entity_poly.entity_id
_entity_poly.type
_entity_poly.pdbx_seq_one_letter_code
_entity_poly.pdbx_strand_id
1 'polypeptide(L)' 'MAFIAYYFHWNHDEVMHMDHRERRKWCDEISVIHKKVNDAPENVFDIR' A
#
# COMPACT_ATOMS: atom_id res chain seq x y z
N MET A 1 -6.07 -1.03 -7.47
CA MET A 1 -6.53 -0.73 -6.09
C MET A 1 -6.96 -1.97 -5.29
N ALA A 2 -6.77 -3.20 -5.80
CA ALA A 2 -7.00 -4.42 -5.03
C ALA A 2 -6.01 -4.61 -3.85
N PHE A 3 -4.82 -4.01 -3.93
CA PHE A 3 -3.76 -4.12 -2.92
C PHE A 3 -4.17 -3.56 -1.55
N ILE A 4 -4.70 -2.34 -1.50
CA ILE A 4 -5.11 -1.70 -0.24
C ILE A 4 -6.29 -2.46 0.38
N ALA A 5 -7.31 -2.78 -0.43
CA ALA A 5 -8.49 -3.53 0.03
C ALA A 5 -8.13 -4.93 0.55
N TYR A 6 -7.14 -5.60 -0.06
CA TYR A 6 -6.66 -6.91 0.38
C TYR A 6 -5.97 -6.87 1.75
N TYR A 7 -5.17 -5.82 2.04
CA TYR A 7 -4.41 -5.74 3.29
C TYR A 7 -5.18 -5.13 4.46
N PHE A 8 -6.09 -4.18 4.21
CA PHE A 8 -6.81 -3.46 5.27
C PHE A 8 -8.30 -3.79 5.38
N HIS A 9 -8.85 -4.59 4.46
CA HIS A 9 -10.28 -4.89 4.39
C HIS A 9 -11.18 -3.66 4.30
N TRP A 10 -10.65 -2.51 3.83
CA TRP A 10 -11.49 -1.35 3.55
C TRP A 10 -12.58 -1.67 2.56
N ASN A 11 -13.75 -1.08 2.77
CA ASN A 11 -14.85 -1.25 1.86
C ASN A 11 -14.48 -0.64 0.50
N HIS A 12 -14.94 -1.26 -0.58
CA HIS A 12 -14.63 -0.83 -1.95
C HIS A 12 -14.95 0.65 -2.15
N ASP A 13 -16.10 1.09 -1.63
CA ASP A 13 -16.55 2.47 -1.74
C ASP A 13 -15.58 3.45 -1.06
N GLU A 14 -15.01 3.10 0.08
CA GLU A 14 -14.05 3.96 0.80
C GLU A 14 -12.77 4.16 -0.02
N VAL A 15 -12.24 3.08 -0.62
CA VAL A 15 -11.05 3.13 -1.48
C VAL A 15 -11.31 3.94 -2.76
N MET A 16 -12.54 3.86 -3.28
CA MET A 16 -12.95 4.60 -4.47
C MET A 16 -13.14 6.10 -4.20
N HIS A 17 -13.52 6.48 -2.97
CA HIS A 17 -13.66 7.88 -2.55
C HIS A 17 -12.33 8.54 -2.13
N MET A 18 -11.26 7.78 -1.92
CA MET A 18 -9.95 8.35 -1.58
C MET A 18 -9.35 9.16 -2.72
N ASP A 19 -8.73 10.29 -2.40
CA ASP A 19 -7.97 11.06 -3.37
C ASP A 19 -6.73 10.30 -3.86
N HIS A 20 -6.29 10.60 -5.09
CA HIS A 20 -5.14 9.91 -5.69
C HIS A 20 -3.83 10.08 -4.88
N ARG A 21 -3.72 11.16 -4.10
CA ARG A 21 -2.60 11.38 -3.17
C ARG A 21 -2.68 10.49 -1.94
N GLU A 22 -3.86 10.36 -1.34
CA GLU A 22 -4.10 9.47 -0.21
C GLU A 22 -3.82 8.02 -0.59
N ARG A 23 -4.31 7.57 -1.75
CA ARG A 23 -4.04 6.20 -2.23
C ARG A 23 -2.55 5.91 -2.37
N ARG A 24 -1.76 6.87 -2.86
CA ARG A 24 -0.30 6.71 -2.96
C ARG A 24 0.35 6.61 -1.59
N LYS A 25 0.01 7.52 -0.68
CA LYS A 25 0.52 7.51 0.70
C LYS A 25 0.26 6.16 1.39
N TRP A 26 -0.96 5.63 1.28
CA TRP A 26 -1.31 4.35 1.88
C TRP A 26 -0.59 3.16 1.25
N CYS A 27 -0.40 3.14 -0.08
CA CYS A 27 0.43 2.12 -0.72
C CYS A 27 1.87 2.12 -0.21
N ASP A 28 2.46 3.30 0.00
CA ASP A 28 3.84 3.43 0.50
C ASP A 28 3.94 2.95 1.96
N GLU A 29 3.00 3.37 2.83
CA GLU A 29 2.98 2.94 4.23
C GLU A 29 2.80 1.42 4.38
N ILE A 30 1.87 0.83 3.61
CA ILE A 30 1.66 -0.63 3.60
C ILE A 30 2.94 -1.34 3.17
N SER A 31 3.60 -0.84 2.13
CA SER A 31 4.84 -1.44 1.62
C SER A 31 5.96 -1.38 2.67
N VAL A 32 6.07 -0.29 3.41
CA VAL A 32 7.04 -0.15 4.51
C VAL A 32 6.75 -1.14 5.64
N ILE A 33 5.49 -1.27 6.06
CA ILE A 33 5.11 -2.23 7.11
C ILE A 33 5.39 -3.66 6.65
N HIS A 34 4.99 -4.00 5.42
CA HIS A 34 5.15 -5.35 4.86
C HIS A 34 6.62 -5.74 4.75
N LYS A 35 7.50 -4.80 4.33
CA LYS A 35 8.95 -5.01 4.31
C LYS A 35 9.51 -5.28 5.71
N LYS A 36 9.07 -4.51 6.72
CA LYS A 36 9.51 -4.69 8.12
C LYS A 36 9.06 -6.02 8.73
N VAL A 37 7.84 -6.45 8.44
CA VAL A 37 7.27 -7.68 9.03
C VAL A 37 7.88 -8.93 8.39
N ASN A 38 8.09 -8.92 7.08
CA ASN A 38 8.54 -10.11 6.33
C ASN A 38 10.05 -10.15 6.06
N ASP A 39 10.83 -9.24 6.64
CA ASP A 39 12.27 -9.07 6.39
C ASP A 39 12.58 -9.15 4.88
N ALA A 40 11.70 -8.51 4.10
CA ALA A 40 11.64 -8.75 2.66
C ALA A 40 12.91 -8.20 2.00
N PRO A 41 13.50 -8.94 1.03
CA PRO A 41 14.69 -8.48 0.34
C PRO A 41 14.43 -7.12 -0.32
N GLU A 42 15.46 -6.29 -0.34
CA GLU A 42 15.38 -4.94 -0.92
C GLU A 42 14.83 -5.03 -2.35
N ASN A 43 13.77 -4.27 -2.61
CA ASN A 43 13.12 -4.32 -3.91
C ASN A 43 14.02 -3.60 -4.91
N VAL A 44 14.63 -4.34 -5.83
CA VAL A 44 15.56 -3.83 -6.84
C VAL A 44 14.96 -2.79 -7.80
N PHE A 45 13.64 -2.60 -7.73
CA PHE A 45 12.89 -1.60 -8.49
C PHE A 45 12.56 -0.33 -7.70
N ASP A 46 12.99 -0.20 -6.44
CA ASP A 46 12.91 1.09 -5.71
C ASP A 46 13.96 2.06 -6.28
N ILE A 47 13.59 2.78 -7.33
CA ILE A 47 14.42 3.83 -7.92
C ILE A 47 14.10 5.13 -7.17
N ARG A 48 15.06 5.58 -6.36
CA ARG A 48 14.99 6.82 -5.57
C ARG A 48 15.19 8.07 -6.40
#